data_AF-A0A1X7RIS1-F1
#
_entry.id   AF-A0A1X7RIS1-F1
#
_cell.length_a   1.000
_cell.length_b   1.000
_cell.length_c   1.000
_cell.angle_alpha   90.00
_cell.angle_beta   90.00
_cell.angle_gamma   90.00
#
_symmetry.space_group_name_H-M   'P 1'
#
loop_
_entity.id
_entity.type
_entity.pdbx_description
1 polymer ?
#
loop_
_entity_poly.entity_id
_entity_poly.type
_entity_poly.pdbx_seq_one_letter_code
_entity_poly.pdbx_strand_id
1 'polypeptide(L)'
;MLLGYPERPRQVGMCLKYLASASDQLEAKYNSDNVPWQRIINSQGVISNRGANGAARQQTALESEGVTVGRGNMGERTVDFADFGWFPDVLPSAEGEDESSDDGEA
;
A
#
# COMPACT_ATOMS: atom_id res chain seq x y z
N MET A 1 -6.91 7.47 -10.07
CA MET A 1 -7.36 7.34 -8.65
C MET A 1 -7.67 5.87 -8.36
N LEU A 2 -7.04 5.25 -7.36
CA LEU A 2 -6.97 3.77 -7.26
C LEU A 2 -8.30 3.03 -7.03
N LEU A 3 -9.13 3.50 -6.11
CA LEU A 3 -10.36 2.81 -5.71
C LEU A 3 -11.61 3.71 -5.79
N GLY A 4 -11.51 4.92 -6.36
CA GLY A 4 -12.63 5.87 -6.43
C GLY A 4 -13.02 6.56 -5.11
N TYR A 5 -12.27 6.36 -4.01
CA TYR A 5 -12.60 6.92 -2.69
C TYR A 5 -11.49 7.83 -2.13
N PRO A 6 -11.53 9.16 -2.36
CA PRO A 6 -10.43 10.06 -2.00
C PRO A 6 -10.35 10.31 -0.51
N GLU A 7 -11.51 10.33 0.15
CA GLU A 7 -11.66 10.78 1.55
C GLU A 7 -11.52 9.63 2.56
N ARG A 8 -11.09 8.44 2.13
CA ARG A 8 -11.04 7.23 2.96
C ARG A 8 -9.63 6.73 3.35
N PRO A 9 -8.55 7.53 3.45
CA PRO A 9 -7.21 7.01 3.78
C PRO A 9 -7.14 6.41 5.19
N ARG A 10 -7.89 6.95 6.15
CA ARG A 10 -7.99 6.36 7.51
C ARG A 10 -8.59 4.98 7.49
N GLN A 11 -9.62 4.75 6.66
CA GLN A 11 -10.27 3.45 6.57
C GLN A 11 -9.33 2.41 5.96
N VAL A 12 -8.57 2.78 4.93
CA VAL A 12 -7.49 1.91 4.39
C VAL A 12 -6.51 1.53 5.49
N GLY A 13 -6.03 2.51 6.28
CA GLY A 13 -5.14 2.23 7.41
C GLY A 13 -5.74 1.32 8.48
N MET A 14 -7.05 1.39 8.72
CA MET A 14 -7.76 0.52 9.65
C MET A 14 -7.86 -0.91 9.10
N CYS A 15 -8.20 -1.08 7.82
CA CYS A 15 -8.24 -2.40 7.17
C CYS A 15 -6.89 -3.12 7.29
N LEU A 16 -5.78 -2.41 7.06
CA LEU A 16 -4.44 -2.99 7.20
C LEU A 16 -4.07 -3.33 8.65
N LYS A 17 -4.50 -2.49 9.61
CA LYS A 17 -4.23 -2.72 11.04
C LYS A 17 -4.93 -3.98 11.56
N TYR A 18 -6.11 -4.30 11.04
CA TYR A 18 -6.93 -5.44 11.46
C TYR A 18 -6.93 -6.59 10.45
N LEU A 19 -5.90 -6.68 9.60
CA LEU A 19 -5.70 -7.89 8.78
C LEU A 19 -5.61 -9.10 9.70
N ALA A 20 -6.40 -10.13 9.39
CA ALA A 20 -6.34 -11.39 10.11
C ALA A 20 -4.96 -12.04 9.91
N SER A 21 -4.46 -12.68 10.95
CA SER A 21 -3.35 -13.63 10.80
C SER A 21 -3.86 -14.89 10.10
N ALA A 22 -3.06 -15.50 9.23
CA ALA A 22 -3.40 -16.79 8.63
C ALA A 22 -3.64 -17.88 9.69
N SER A 23 -3.04 -17.73 10.88
CA SER A 23 -3.24 -18.64 12.02
C SER A 23 -4.56 -18.42 12.76
N ASP A 24 -5.07 -17.20 12.79
CA ASP A 24 -6.29 -16.85 13.53
C ASP A 24 -7.56 -17.13 12.72
N GLN A 25 -7.49 -16.95 11.41
CA GLN A 25 -8.61 -17.18 10.49
C GLN A 25 -8.12 -17.88 9.22
N LEU A 26 -8.10 -19.21 9.24
CA LEU A 26 -7.61 -20.04 8.14
C LEU A 26 -8.44 -19.85 6.83
N GLU A 27 -9.71 -19.48 6.96
CA GLU A 27 -10.62 -19.24 5.82
C GLU A 27 -10.51 -17.81 5.25
N ALA A 28 -9.71 -16.93 5.86
CA ALA A 28 -9.57 -15.56 5.39
C ALA A 28 -8.83 -15.53 4.04
N LYS A 29 -9.56 -15.19 2.96
CA LYS A 29 -8.99 -15.02 1.61
C LYS A 29 -7.83 -14.03 1.59
N TYR A 30 -7.92 -12.95 2.37
CA TYR A 30 -6.88 -11.93 2.51
C TYR A 30 -6.43 -11.85 3.97
N ASN A 31 -5.14 -11.97 4.21
CA ASN A 31 -4.53 -12.05 5.52
C ASN A 31 -3.17 -11.35 5.54
N SER A 32 -2.51 -11.33 6.70
CA SER A 32 -1.22 -10.67 6.90
C SER A 32 -0.07 -11.21 6.05
N ASP A 33 -0.23 -12.40 5.46
CA ASP A 33 0.84 -13.12 4.76
C ASP A 33 0.72 -12.97 3.24
N ASN A 34 -0.50 -12.74 2.72
CA ASN A 34 -0.73 -12.57 1.28
C ASN A 34 -1.03 -11.12 0.85
N VAL A 35 -1.43 -10.24 1.78
CA VAL A 35 -1.60 -8.81 1.50
C VAL A 35 -0.26 -8.11 1.74
N PRO A 36 0.30 -7.37 0.76
CA PRO A 36 1.57 -6.64 0.90
C PRO A 36 1.38 -5.35 1.70
N TRP A 37 0.91 -5.47 2.94
CA TRP A 37 0.60 -4.34 3.82
C TRP A 37 1.81 -3.45 4.09
N GLN A 38 3.02 -4.01 4.06
CA GLN A 38 4.28 -3.31 4.28
C GLN A 38 4.57 -2.21 3.24
N ARG A 39 4.00 -2.33 2.04
CA ARG A 39 4.18 -1.35 0.95
C ARG A 39 3.35 -0.08 1.13
N ILE A 40 2.41 -0.07 2.08
CA ILE A 40 1.55 1.09 2.32
C ILE A 40 2.19 2.00 3.38
N ILE A 41 2.72 3.13 2.92
CA ILE A 41 3.37 4.17 3.71
C ILE A 41 2.51 5.44 3.67
N ASN A 42 2.62 6.31 4.68
CA ASN A 42 1.86 7.56 4.66
C ASN A 42 2.35 8.50 3.55
N SER A 43 1.57 9.53 3.23
CA SER A 43 1.89 10.48 2.17
C SER A 43 3.16 11.31 2.40
N GLN A 44 3.71 11.32 3.63
CA GLN A 44 4.96 12.00 3.95
C GLN A 44 6.20 11.10 3.80
N GLY A 45 6.04 9.86 3.32
CA GLY A 45 7.14 8.89 3.25
C GLY A 45 7.53 8.30 4.61
N VAL A 46 6.76 8.55 5.68
CA VAL A 46 7.07 8.08 7.02
C VAL A 46 6.33 6.78 7.33
N ILE A 47 7.07 5.77 7.79
CA ILE A 47 6.49 4.51 8.28
C ILE A 47 5.71 4.80 9.57
N SER A 48 4.38 4.62 9.50
CA SER A 48 3.49 4.90 10.62
C SER A 48 3.72 3.92 11.77
N ASN A 49 3.80 4.43 13.00
CA ASN A 49 3.93 3.57 14.17
C ASN A 49 2.57 2.92 14.52
N ARG A 50 2.42 1.63 14.24
CA ARG A 50 1.19 0.86 14.47
C ARG A 50 1.43 -0.20 15.54
N GLY A 51 1.36 0.20 16.81
CA GLY A 51 1.54 -0.70 17.96
C GLY A 51 3.01 -1.03 18.26
N ALA A 52 3.22 -1.92 19.23
CA ALA A 52 4.57 -2.32 19.64
C ALA A 52 5.29 -3.03 18.47
N ASN A 53 6.41 -2.47 18.03
CA ASN A 53 7.26 -2.97 16.93
C ASN A 53 6.67 -2.92 15.52
N GLY A 54 5.47 -2.36 15.31
CA GLY A 54 4.84 -2.33 13.97
C GLY A 54 5.71 -1.64 12.91
N ALA A 55 6.30 -0.49 13.25
CA ALA A 55 7.20 0.23 12.35
C ALA A 55 8.52 -0.52 12.08
N ALA A 56 9.02 -1.28 13.07
CA ALA A 56 10.22 -2.09 12.89
C ALA A 56 9.95 -3.29 11.98
N ARG A 57 8.82 -3.99 12.17
CA ARG A 57 8.38 -5.08 11.29
C ARG A 57 8.20 -4.60 9.85
N GLN A 58 7.59 -3.43 9.67
CA GLN A 58 7.41 -2.84 8.34
C GLN A 58 8.76 -2.51 7.69
N GLN A 59 9.70 -1.92 8.44
CA GLN A 59 11.05 -1.67 7.94
C GLN A 59 11.72 -2.95 7.48
N THR A 60 11.76 -4.00 8.31
CA THR A 60 12.41 -5.26 7.94
C THR A 60 11.79 -5.88 6.69
N ALA A 61 10.46 -5.85 6.56
CA ALA A 61 9.77 -6.34 5.37
C ALA A 61 10.14 -5.53 4.11
N LEU A 62 10.16 -4.20 4.20
CA LEU A 62 10.57 -3.31 3.11
C LEU A 62 12.03 -3.54 2.70
N GLU A 63 12.94 -3.63 3.67
CA GLU A 63 14.37 -3.89 3.43
C GLU A 63 14.59 -5.25 2.77
N SER A 64 13.79 -6.27 3.11
CA SER A 64 13.84 -7.59 2.45
C SER A 64 13.40 -7.55 0.98
N GLU A 65 12.62 -6.54 0.60
CA GLU A 65 12.22 -6.27 -0.79
C GLU A 65 13.20 -5.33 -1.51
N GLY A 66 14.30 -4.91 -0.86
CA GLY A 66 15.29 -4.00 -1.43
C GLY A 66 14.95 -2.52 -1.30
N VAL A 67 13.91 -2.16 -0.53
CA VAL A 67 13.55 -0.77 -0.27
C VAL A 67 14.47 -0.18 0.80
N THR A 68 15.07 0.97 0.50
CA THR A 68 15.94 1.66 1.46
C THR A 68 15.11 2.45 2.46
N VAL A 69 15.30 2.17 3.75
CA VAL A 69 14.62 2.87 4.84
C VAL A 69 15.60 3.80 5.57
N GLY A 70 15.39 5.10 5.39
CA GLY A 70 16.15 6.16 6.02
C GLY A 70 15.68 6.48 7.44
N ARG A 71 16.32 7.50 8.03
CA ARG A 71 15.95 8.09 9.33
C ARG A 71 15.69 9.58 9.17
N GLY A 72 14.53 10.02 9.63
CA GLY A 72 14.20 11.44 9.77
C GLY A 72 14.86 12.06 11.00
N ASN A 73 14.77 13.39 11.10
CA ASN A 73 15.39 14.17 12.17
C ASN A 73 14.95 13.75 13.58
N MET A 74 13.73 13.24 13.71
CA MET A 74 13.16 12.78 14.98
C MET A 74 13.30 11.25 15.18
N GLY A 75 14.13 10.58 14.37
CA GLY A 75 14.32 9.12 14.41
C GLY A 75 13.22 8.31 13.71
N GLU A 76 12.26 8.98 13.07
CA GLU A 76 11.24 8.37 12.24
C GLU A 76 11.85 7.57 11.09
N ARG A 77 11.22 6.47 10.70
CA ARG A 77 11.67 5.67 9.55
C ARG A 77 11.05 6.26 8.29
N THR A 78 11.88 6.61 7.31
CA THR A 78 11.44 7.29 6.08
C THR A 78 11.77 6.46 4.84
N VAL A 79 10.98 6.61 3.79
CA VAL A 79 11.20 6.02 2.46
C VAL A 79 11.09 7.13 1.43
N ASP A 80 12.04 7.16 0.50
CA ASP A 80 11.99 8.11 -0.62
C ASP A 80 11.06 7.59 -1.71
N PHE A 81 10.00 8.34 -1.99
CA PHE A 81 9.04 8.00 -3.04
C PHE A 81 9.53 8.37 -4.45
N ALA A 82 10.60 9.15 -4.58
CA ALA A 82 11.24 9.34 -5.88
C ALA A 82 11.82 8.02 -6.41
N ASP A 83 12.39 7.21 -5.50
CA ASP A 83 13.01 5.93 -5.84
C ASP A 83 12.03 4.75 -5.78
N PHE A 84 11.13 4.74 -4.79
CA PHE A 84 10.27 3.58 -4.47
C PHE A 84 8.76 3.84 -4.59
N GLY A 85 8.37 5.03 -5.06
CA GLY A 85 6.96 5.40 -5.20
C GLY A 85 6.28 4.67 -6.35
N TRP A 86 5.02 4.29 -6.14
CA TRP A 86 4.18 3.72 -7.18
C TRP A 86 3.15 4.77 -7.65
N PHE A 87 3.45 5.39 -8.79
CA PHE A 87 2.64 6.45 -9.41
C PHE A 87 2.41 6.15 -10.90
N PRO A 88 1.61 5.13 -11.24
CA PRO A 88 1.36 4.78 -12.63
C PRO A 88 0.53 5.87 -13.34
N ASP A 89 0.85 6.14 -14.61
CA ASP A 89 0.10 7.08 -15.46
C ASP A 89 -1.32 6.59 -15.75
N VAL A 90 -1.45 5.28 -16.01
CA VAL A 90 -2.71 4.58 -16.19
C VAL A 90 -2.80 3.49 -15.14
N LEU A 91 -3.93 3.41 -14.45
CA LEU A 91 -4.13 2.33 -13.50
C LEU A 91 -4.33 1.02 -14.25
N PRO A 92 -3.80 -0.11 -13.76
CA PRO A 92 -4.06 -1.42 -14.37
C PRO A 92 -5.55 -1.74 -14.53
N SER A 93 -6.40 -1.16 -13.67
CA SER A 93 -7.86 -1.30 -13.76
C SER A 93 -8.49 -0.54 -14.93
N ALA A 94 -7.79 0.45 -15.50
CA ALA A 94 -8.26 1.29 -16.60
C ALA A 94 -7.76 0.81 -17.97
N GLU A 95 -6.81 -0.12 -18.03
CA GLU A 95 -6.20 -0.66 -19.26
C GLU A 95 -7.14 -1.54 -20.11
N GLY A 96 -8.46 -1.45 -19.90
CA GLY A 96 -9.49 -2.17 -20.64
C GLY A 96 -10.74 -1.35 -20.97
N GLU A 97 -10.72 -0.03 -20.75
CA GLU A 97 -11.86 0.85 -21.04
C GLU A 97 -11.78 1.55 -22.42
N ASP A 98 -10.67 1.39 -23.15
CA ASP A 98 -10.40 2.08 -24.43
C ASP A 98 -10.78 1.30 -25.73
N GLU A 99 -11.55 0.20 -25.65
CA GLU A 99 -12.03 -0.56 -26.83
C GLU A 99 -13.56 -0.69 -26.91
N SER A 100 -14.31 0.38 -26.62
CA SER A 100 -15.76 0.40 -26.89
C SER A 100 -16.30 1.81 -27.09
N SER A 101 -15.79 2.55 -28.08
CA SER A 101 -16.48 3.73 -28.65
C SER A 101 -15.89 4.09 -30.01
N ASP A 102 -16.01 3.20 -30.99
CA ASP A 102 -16.07 3.59 -32.40
C ASP A 102 -16.86 2.52 -33.17
N ASP A 103 -18.14 2.81 -33.40
CA ASP A 103 -18.80 2.49 -34.67
C ASP A 103 -20.05 3.38 -34.75
N GLY A 104 -19.82 4.60 -35.23
CA GLY A 104 -20.86 5.40 -35.83
C GLY A 104 -21.11 4.93 -37.26
N GLU A 105 -22.37 5.08 -37.68
CA GLU A 105 -22.89 5.06 -39.07
C GLU A 105 -23.53 3.75 -39.57
N ALA A 106 -24.87 3.75 -39.62
CA ALA A 106 -25.66 3.64 -40.87
C ALA A 106 -27.15 3.98 -40.60
#